data_AF-A0A495L9F9-F1
#
_entry.id   AF-A0A495L9F9-F1
#
_cell.length_a   1.000
_cell.length_b   1.000
_cell.length_c   1.000
_cell.angle_alpha   90.00
_cell.angle_beta   90.00
_cell.angle_gamma   90.00
#
_symmetry.space_group_name_H-M   'P 1'
#
loop_
_entity.id
_entity.type
_entity.pdbx_description
1 polymer ?
#
loop_
_entity_poly.entity_id
_entity_poly.type
_entity_poly.pdbx_seq_one_letter_code
_entity_poly.pdbx_strand_id
1 'polypeptide(L)'
;MTGAPTTSDRPAGAGAPAAPAAAGAAGSGRLARALVYVAGRLATAAVSLAAVVAAGFFLFRILPGDPVRAMTEGREVSAEQREELRRQFGLDRSLGEQFLDYASGLLRLDLGTSFQYREPVAELILDRLGPTLLLAGTGTVVAAALGLFLGARAGWRPGGRGDRVNTAVALFFWSVPTFWLGLLLIVVLASGRGFVPDLFPTGGMVDPDATGPGEIALSTARHMVLPVTTMVAVIYAQYLMIMRSSLMDEKGADYLTTARAKGLRDSLVRRRHAVPNALLPTVTLVFLNLGQVVSGVILVETVFSWPGLGQLFYSGLRVPDLGLVQGLFVVFAASVILMNLLADLVYPLLDPRVRP
;
A
#
# COMPACT_ATOMS: atom_id res chain seq x y z
N MET A 1 26.35 44.70 52.17
CA MET A 1 27.00 44.36 53.46
C MET A 1 26.02 43.51 54.25
N THR A 2 26.21 42.18 54.22
CA THR A 2 26.70 41.37 55.38
C THR A 2 25.66 41.31 56.52
N GLY A 3 25.10 40.19 56.94
CA GLY A 3 25.30 38.77 56.70
C GLY A 3 24.25 37.97 57.48
N ALA A 4 24.14 36.67 57.20
CA ALA A 4 23.49 35.69 58.10
C ALA A 4 24.43 35.41 59.29
N PRO A 5 23.99 34.82 60.44
CA PRO A 5 23.81 33.34 60.48
C PRO A 5 22.86 32.73 61.56
N THR A 6 22.52 31.43 61.35
CA THR A 6 22.39 30.26 62.31
C THR A 6 21.34 30.29 63.45
N THR A 7 20.70 29.22 63.96
CA THR A 7 20.55 27.75 63.78
C THR A 7 19.50 27.27 64.80
N SER A 8 18.56 26.37 64.45
CA SER A 8 18.27 25.05 65.08
C SER A 8 16.73 24.99 65.25
N ASP A 9 16.00 23.93 64.95
CA ASP A 9 16.02 22.64 65.65
C ASP A 9 15.22 21.58 64.86
N ARG A 10 15.57 20.30 65.01
CA ARG A 10 14.82 19.14 64.48
C ARG A 10 13.92 18.58 65.59
N PRO A 11 12.82 17.88 65.22
CA PRO A 11 12.79 16.44 65.48
C PRO A 11 12.28 15.67 64.24
N ALA A 12 12.96 14.62 63.78
CA ALA A 12 12.89 13.24 64.28
C ALA A 12 11.47 12.65 64.22
N GLY A 13 11.02 12.32 63.00
CA GLY A 13 9.92 11.40 62.74
C GLY A 13 10.40 10.29 61.79
N ALA A 14 10.62 9.10 62.35
CA ALA A 14 11.00 7.91 61.62
C ALA A 14 9.81 7.42 60.76
N GLY A 15 9.92 7.58 59.44
CA GLY A 15 9.06 6.93 58.46
C GLY A 15 9.89 5.94 57.66
N ALA A 16 9.54 4.65 57.75
CA ALA A 16 10.23 3.53 57.12
C ALA A 16 10.49 3.73 55.61
N PRO A 17 11.56 3.15 55.04
CA PRO A 17 11.70 3.07 53.60
C PRO A 17 10.61 2.12 53.07
N ALA A 18 9.61 2.68 52.39
CA ALA A 18 8.65 1.89 51.63
C ALA A 18 9.41 1.09 50.56
N ALA A 19 9.26 -0.23 50.62
CA ALA A 19 9.87 -1.19 49.71
C ALA A 19 9.50 -0.92 48.23
N PRO A 20 10.36 -1.30 47.26
CA PRO A 20 10.09 -1.12 45.84
C PRO A 20 9.12 -2.21 45.34
N ALA A 21 7.83 -2.14 45.71
CA ALA A 21 6.81 -3.08 45.24
C ALA A 21 6.07 -2.60 43.96
N ALA A 22 6.35 -1.39 43.47
CA ALA A 22 5.60 -0.78 42.36
C ALA A 22 6.09 -1.18 40.95
N ALA A 23 7.22 -1.88 40.82
CA ALA A 23 7.78 -2.23 39.51
C ALA A 23 7.09 -3.45 38.86
N GLY A 24 6.59 -4.40 39.67
CA GLY A 24 5.96 -5.64 39.17
C GLY A 24 4.51 -5.46 38.67
N ALA A 25 3.71 -4.65 39.35
CA ALA A 25 2.31 -4.39 38.98
C ALA A 25 2.16 -3.51 37.72
N ALA A 26 3.17 -2.70 37.40
CA ALA A 26 3.19 -1.88 36.20
C ALA A 26 3.44 -2.69 34.91
N GLY A 27 4.09 -3.85 35.01
CA GLY A 27 4.40 -4.74 33.87
C GLY A 27 3.20 -5.57 33.42
N SER A 28 2.45 -6.15 34.36
CA SER A 28 1.27 -6.97 34.06
C SER A 28 0.14 -6.16 33.40
N GLY A 29 -0.08 -4.92 33.85
CA GLY A 29 -1.08 -4.01 33.27
C GLY A 29 -0.70 -3.47 31.88
N ARG A 30 0.58 -3.50 31.48
CA ARG A 30 1.00 -3.11 30.13
C ARG A 30 0.81 -4.24 29.13
N LEU A 31 1.17 -5.47 29.51
CA LEU A 31 0.95 -6.65 28.67
C LEU A 31 -0.54 -6.92 28.44
N ALA A 32 -1.37 -6.80 29.49
CA ALA A 32 -2.81 -6.95 29.35
C ALA A 32 -3.42 -5.93 28.37
N ARG A 33 -3.02 -4.66 28.45
CA ARG A 33 -3.48 -3.62 27.51
C ARG A 33 -3.00 -3.87 26.08
N ALA A 34 -1.75 -4.27 25.90
CA ALA A 34 -1.23 -4.64 24.59
C ALA A 34 -1.98 -5.82 23.97
N LEU A 35 -2.29 -6.86 24.76
CA LEU A 35 -3.09 -8.01 24.30
C LEU A 35 -4.52 -7.61 23.92
N VAL A 36 -5.18 -6.78 24.74
CA VAL A 36 -6.52 -6.26 24.43
C VAL A 36 -6.50 -5.42 23.15
N TYR A 37 -5.47 -4.59 22.97
CA TYR A 37 -5.29 -3.80 21.75
C TYR A 37 -5.12 -4.68 20.51
N VAL A 38 -4.19 -5.65 20.56
CA VAL A 38 -3.93 -6.58 19.46
C VAL A 38 -5.18 -7.40 19.13
N ALA A 39 -5.86 -7.95 20.14
CA ALA A 39 -7.10 -8.71 19.96
C ALA A 39 -8.20 -7.85 19.33
N GLY A 40 -8.34 -6.59 19.76
CA GLY A 40 -9.26 -5.63 19.16
C GLY A 40 -8.98 -5.39 17.68
N ARG A 41 -7.71 -5.19 17.31
CA ARG A 41 -7.30 -4.99 15.91
C ARG A 41 -7.50 -6.23 15.05
N LEU A 42 -7.19 -7.41 15.58
CA LEU A 42 -7.46 -8.69 14.90
C LEU A 42 -8.96 -8.91 14.70
N ALA A 43 -9.78 -8.60 15.70
CA ALA A 43 -11.23 -8.70 15.58
C ALA A 43 -11.77 -7.73 14.52
N THR A 44 -11.31 -6.47 14.51
CA THR A 44 -11.69 -5.50 13.46
C THR A 44 -11.27 -5.99 12.08
N ALA A 45 -10.04 -6.47 11.91
CA ALA A 45 -9.55 -7.01 10.64
C ALA A 45 -10.37 -8.23 10.18
N ALA A 46 -10.70 -9.16 11.08
CA ALA A 46 -11.53 -10.33 10.78
C ALA A 46 -12.95 -9.94 10.37
N VAL A 47 -13.58 -8.99 11.09
CA VAL A 47 -14.91 -8.46 10.73
C VAL A 47 -14.87 -7.76 9.38
N SER A 48 -13.84 -6.95 9.11
CA SER A 48 -13.66 -6.31 7.81
C SER A 48 -13.49 -7.34 6.69
N LEU A 49 -12.69 -8.39 6.90
CA LEU A 49 -12.49 -9.43 5.90
C LEU A 49 -13.78 -10.21 5.65
N ALA A 50 -14.51 -10.59 6.70
CA ALA A 50 -15.81 -11.27 6.57
C ALA A 50 -16.83 -10.41 5.82
N ALA A 51 -16.88 -9.10 6.12
CA ALA A 51 -17.73 -8.16 5.42
C ALA A 51 -17.37 -8.05 3.93
N VAL A 52 -16.08 -7.99 3.59
CA VAL A 52 -15.62 -7.93 2.18
C VAL A 52 -15.86 -9.26 1.45
N VAL A 53 -15.68 -10.40 2.12
CA VAL A 53 -16.00 -11.73 1.54
C VAL A 53 -17.49 -11.84 1.23
N ALA A 54 -18.36 -11.43 2.16
CA ALA A 54 -19.79 -11.40 1.94
C ALA A 54 -20.18 -10.42 0.83
N ALA A 55 -19.69 -9.17 0.91
CA ALA A 55 -19.96 -8.15 -0.09
C ALA A 55 -19.48 -8.57 -1.48
N GLY A 56 -18.27 -9.11 -1.59
CA GLY A 56 -17.71 -9.62 -2.85
C GLY A 56 -18.55 -10.75 -3.41
N PHE A 57 -18.95 -11.73 -2.59
CA PHE A 57 -19.85 -12.79 -3.02
C PHE A 57 -21.13 -12.22 -3.63
N PHE A 58 -21.89 -11.39 -2.88
CA PHE A 58 -23.16 -10.87 -3.37
C PHE A 58 -23.00 -9.92 -4.55
N LEU A 59 -21.96 -9.09 -4.58
CA LEU A 59 -21.68 -8.17 -5.69
C LEU A 59 -21.64 -8.92 -7.02
N PHE A 60 -20.88 -10.01 -7.11
CA PHE A 60 -20.76 -10.79 -8.35
C PHE A 60 -22.02 -11.58 -8.72
N ARG A 61 -22.96 -11.81 -7.80
CA ARG A 61 -24.27 -12.43 -8.08
C ARG A 61 -25.37 -11.41 -8.41
N ILE A 62 -25.18 -10.15 -8.03
CA ILE A 62 -26.10 -9.04 -8.35
C ILE A 62 -25.80 -8.47 -9.74
N LEU A 63 -24.57 -8.62 -10.25
CA LEU A 63 -24.23 -8.18 -11.60
C LEU A 63 -25.25 -8.75 -12.62
N PRO A 64 -25.90 -7.90 -13.42
CA PRO A 64 -26.93 -8.35 -14.35
C PRO A 64 -26.32 -9.25 -15.44
N GLY A 65 -26.86 -10.46 -15.56
CA GLY A 65 -26.41 -11.46 -16.53
C GLY A 65 -26.33 -12.85 -15.90
N ASP A 66 -26.63 -13.89 -16.69
CA ASP A 66 -26.35 -15.26 -16.24
C ASP A 66 -24.83 -15.45 -16.24
N PRO A 67 -24.19 -15.78 -15.09
CA PRO A 67 -22.76 -16.07 -15.00
C PRO A 67 -22.26 -16.98 -16.11
N VAL A 68 -23.01 -18.04 -16.41
CA VAL A 68 -22.66 -19.00 -17.46
C VAL A 68 -22.79 -18.39 -18.85
N ARG A 69 -23.76 -17.50 -19.08
CA ARG A 69 -23.86 -16.78 -20.35
C ARG A 69 -22.72 -15.80 -20.54
N ALA A 70 -22.33 -15.05 -19.51
CA ALA A 70 -21.19 -14.13 -19.57
C ALA A 70 -19.88 -14.89 -19.83
N MET A 71 -19.70 -16.06 -19.22
CA MET A 71 -18.54 -16.94 -19.43
C MET A 71 -18.53 -17.63 -20.80
N THR A 72 -19.70 -17.86 -21.40
CA THR A 72 -19.86 -18.52 -22.71
C THR A 72 -20.14 -17.54 -23.86
N GLU A 73 -20.12 -16.24 -23.57
CA GLU A 73 -20.38 -15.20 -24.57
C GLU A 73 -19.34 -15.28 -25.70
N GLY A 74 -19.82 -15.35 -26.95
CA GLY A 74 -18.95 -15.55 -28.12
C GLY A 74 -18.55 -17.00 -28.42
N ARG A 75 -19.03 -17.99 -27.65
CA ARG A 75 -18.88 -19.43 -27.96
C ARG A 75 -20.24 -20.06 -28.25
N GLU A 76 -20.31 -20.91 -29.28
CA GLU A 76 -21.49 -21.76 -29.51
C GLU A 76 -21.53 -22.88 -28.48
N VAL A 77 -22.28 -22.66 -27.40
CA VAL A 77 -22.49 -23.63 -26.32
C VAL A 77 -23.96 -24.03 -26.31
N SER A 78 -24.23 -25.34 -26.37
CA SER A 78 -25.62 -25.85 -26.36
C SER A 78 -26.32 -25.53 -25.04
N ALA A 79 -27.66 -25.54 -25.03
CA ALA A 79 -28.43 -25.32 -23.80
C ALA A 79 -28.10 -26.37 -22.73
N GLU A 80 -27.87 -27.63 -23.13
CA GLU A 80 -27.47 -28.72 -22.24
C GLU A 80 -26.09 -28.49 -21.62
N GLN A 81 -25.12 -28.02 -22.42
CA GLN A 81 -23.78 -27.68 -21.92
C GLN A 81 -23.81 -26.49 -20.95
N ARG A 82 -24.70 -25.51 -21.16
CA ARG A 82 -24.88 -24.40 -20.22
C ARG A 82 -25.45 -24.88 -18.89
N GLU A 83 -26.45 -25.76 -18.91
CA GLU A 83 -27.02 -26.32 -17.68
C GLU A 83 -26.01 -27.19 -16.93
N GLU A 84 -25.18 -27.93 -17.65
CA GLU A 84 -24.06 -28.66 -17.07
C GLU A 84 -23.06 -27.73 -16.37
N LEU A 85 -22.69 -26.62 -17.02
CA LEU A 85 -21.83 -25.60 -16.39
C LEU A 85 -22.49 -24.98 -15.16
N ARG A 86 -23.80 -24.72 -15.18
CA ARG A 86 -24.53 -24.19 -14.01
C ARG A 86 -24.42 -25.14 -12.82
N ARG A 87 -24.59 -26.44 -13.04
CA ARG A 87 -24.44 -27.48 -12.02
C ARG A 87 -23.00 -27.61 -11.52
N GLN A 88 -22.02 -27.55 -12.42
CA GLN A 88 -20.60 -27.60 -12.05
C GLN A 88 -20.16 -26.42 -11.17
N PHE A 89 -20.69 -25.21 -11.43
CA PHE A 89 -20.43 -24.03 -10.62
C PHE A 89 -21.38 -23.88 -9.41
N GLY A 90 -22.25 -24.87 -9.16
CA GLY A 90 -23.21 -24.84 -8.05
C GLY A 90 -24.24 -23.71 -8.12
N LEU A 91 -24.47 -23.16 -9.31
CA LEU A 91 -25.40 -22.03 -9.55
C LEU A 91 -26.87 -22.46 -9.52
N ASP A 92 -27.12 -23.76 -9.47
CA ASP A 92 -28.43 -24.40 -9.24
C ASP A 92 -28.81 -24.46 -7.75
N ARG A 93 -27.83 -24.33 -6.86
CA ARG A 93 -28.03 -24.37 -5.40
C ARG A 93 -28.61 -23.08 -4.85
N SER A 94 -29.14 -23.12 -3.63
CA SER A 94 -29.59 -21.90 -2.95
C SER A 94 -28.42 -20.93 -2.70
N LEU A 95 -28.69 -19.62 -2.67
CA LEU A 95 -27.64 -18.62 -2.42
C LEU A 95 -26.92 -18.82 -1.08
N GLY A 96 -27.62 -19.38 -0.08
CA GLY A 96 -27.04 -19.71 1.21
C GLY A 96 -25.99 -20.82 1.11
N GLU A 97 -26.31 -21.91 0.40
CA GLU A 97 -25.36 -23.01 0.15
C GLU A 97 -24.16 -22.53 -0.66
N GLN A 98 -24.39 -21.75 -1.72
CA GLN A 98 -23.31 -21.17 -2.52
C GLN A 98 -22.37 -20.30 -1.67
N PHE A 99 -22.92 -19.51 -0.74
CA PHE A 99 -22.11 -18.68 0.15
C PHE A 99 -21.32 -19.53 1.16
N LEU A 100 -21.92 -20.58 1.72
CA LEU A 100 -21.25 -21.47 2.67
C LEU A 100 -20.13 -22.28 1.99
N ASP A 101 -20.37 -22.79 0.78
CA ASP A 101 -19.36 -23.49 -0.02
C ASP A 101 -18.19 -22.54 -0.33
N TYR A 102 -18.50 -21.32 -0.78
CA TYR A 102 -17.49 -20.29 -1.04
C TYR A 102 -16.68 -19.92 0.21
N ALA A 103 -17.36 -19.58 1.32
CA ALA A 103 -16.70 -19.18 2.56
C ALA A 103 -15.86 -20.32 3.16
N SER A 104 -16.36 -21.56 3.11
CA SER A 104 -15.62 -22.73 3.58
C SER A 104 -14.41 -23.06 2.70
N GLY A 105 -14.52 -22.85 1.38
CA GLY A 105 -13.40 -22.93 0.44
C GLY A 105 -12.30 -21.92 0.77
N LEU A 106 -12.67 -20.65 1.00
CA LEU A 106 -11.71 -19.61 1.40
C LEU A 106 -10.97 -19.94 2.69
N LEU A 107 -11.63 -20.54 3.68
CA LEU A 107 -10.99 -20.99 4.93
C LEU A 107 -9.94 -22.09 4.69
N ARG A 108 -10.04 -22.82 3.58
CA ARG A 108 -9.08 -23.83 3.13
C ARG A 108 -8.07 -23.27 2.11
N LEU A 109 -8.07 -21.96 1.89
CA LEU A 109 -7.29 -21.27 0.86
C LEU A 109 -7.62 -21.72 -0.58
N ASP A 110 -8.82 -22.26 -0.79
CA ASP A 110 -9.34 -22.57 -2.11
C ASP A 110 -10.07 -21.34 -2.68
N LEU A 111 -9.44 -20.71 -3.67
CA LEU A 111 -9.99 -19.57 -4.40
C LEU A 111 -10.82 -20.00 -5.63
N GLY A 112 -10.99 -21.30 -5.83
CA GLY A 112 -11.61 -21.89 -7.00
C GLY A 112 -10.67 -22.03 -8.18
N THR A 113 -11.25 -22.38 -9.33
CA THR A 113 -10.55 -22.61 -10.59
C THR A 113 -10.96 -21.55 -11.61
N SER A 114 -10.00 -21.02 -12.35
CA SER A 114 -10.27 -20.11 -13.46
C SER A 114 -10.91 -20.87 -14.61
N PHE A 115 -12.01 -20.34 -15.15
CA PHE A 115 -12.64 -20.89 -16.34
C PHE A 115 -11.81 -20.65 -17.61
N GLN A 116 -11.19 -19.47 -17.71
CA GLN A 116 -10.41 -19.10 -18.88
C GLN A 116 -9.08 -19.86 -18.96
N TYR A 117 -8.34 -19.92 -17.85
CA TYR A 117 -7.01 -20.52 -17.78
C TYR A 117 -7.05 -22.02 -17.46
N ARG A 118 -8.18 -22.52 -16.92
CA ARG A 118 -8.35 -23.92 -16.47
C ARG A 118 -7.32 -24.34 -15.41
N GLU A 119 -6.90 -23.37 -14.60
CA GLU A 119 -5.90 -23.53 -13.55
C GLU A 119 -6.46 -23.02 -12.21
N PRO A 120 -5.96 -23.51 -11.06
CA PRO A 120 -6.31 -22.97 -9.76
C PRO A 120 -6.00 -21.47 -9.68
N VAL A 121 -6.97 -20.69 -9.19
CA VAL A 121 -6.81 -19.22 -9.09
C VAL A 121 -5.65 -18.85 -8.17
N ALA A 122 -5.40 -19.65 -7.12
CA ALA A 122 -4.27 -19.44 -6.22
C ALA A 122 -2.90 -19.51 -6.94
N GLU A 123 -2.72 -20.45 -7.87
CA GLU A 123 -1.47 -20.61 -8.64
C GLU A 123 -1.26 -19.42 -9.56
N LEU A 124 -2.31 -19.02 -10.30
CA LEU A 124 -2.28 -17.83 -11.15
C LEU A 124 -1.93 -16.57 -10.35
N ILE A 125 -2.42 -16.43 -9.13
CA ILE A 125 -2.10 -15.29 -8.26
C ILE A 125 -0.63 -15.33 -7.83
N LEU A 126 -0.12 -16.49 -7.41
CA LEU A 126 1.27 -16.62 -6.97
C LEU A 126 2.26 -16.28 -8.10
N ASP A 127 1.98 -16.71 -9.33
CA ASP A 127 2.81 -16.44 -10.49
C ASP A 127 2.87 -14.94 -10.86
N ARG A 128 1.78 -14.21 -10.61
CA ARG A 128 1.66 -12.78 -10.95
C ARG A 128 2.02 -11.85 -9.80
N LEU A 129 2.10 -12.37 -8.57
CA LEU A 129 2.47 -11.60 -7.38
C LEU A 129 3.87 -11.01 -7.51
N GLY A 130 4.85 -11.82 -7.93
CA GLY A 130 6.24 -11.37 -8.11
C GLY A 130 6.38 -10.17 -9.05
N PRO A 131 5.87 -10.25 -10.30
CA PRO A 131 5.84 -9.12 -11.22
C PRO A 131 5.15 -7.88 -10.66
N THR A 132 4.01 -8.02 -9.98
CA THR A 132 3.31 -6.87 -9.37
C THR A 132 4.14 -6.22 -8.26
N LEU A 133 4.72 -7.02 -7.36
CA LEU A 133 5.58 -6.51 -6.28
C LEU A 133 6.80 -5.78 -6.84
N LEU A 134 7.42 -6.34 -7.90
CA LEU A 134 8.57 -5.71 -8.56
C LEU A 134 8.20 -4.34 -9.12
N LEU A 135 7.10 -4.24 -9.88
CA LEU A 135 6.72 -2.98 -10.50
C LEU A 135 6.17 -1.97 -9.48
N ALA A 136 5.10 -2.35 -8.79
CA ALA A 136 4.39 -1.45 -7.89
C ALA A 136 5.24 -1.11 -6.65
N GLY A 137 6.00 -2.07 -6.14
CA GLY A 137 6.93 -1.85 -5.03
C GLY A 137 8.05 -0.89 -5.42
N THR A 138 8.70 -1.09 -6.57
CA THR A 138 9.76 -0.18 -7.06
C THR A 138 9.23 1.23 -7.29
N GLY A 139 8.08 1.36 -7.97
CA GLY A 139 7.44 2.66 -8.18
C GLY A 139 7.12 3.38 -6.87
N THR A 140 6.56 2.66 -5.90
CA THR A 140 6.23 3.21 -4.58
C THR A 140 7.47 3.65 -3.80
N VAL A 141 8.52 2.83 -3.78
CA VAL A 141 9.78 3.16 -3.08
C VAL A 141 10.44 4.40 -3.68
N VAL A 142 10.53 4.47 -5.01
CA VAL A 142 11.12 5.62 -5.69
C VAL A 142 10.27 6.87 -5.48
N ALA A 143 8.95 6.76 -5.57
CA ALA A 143 8.02 7.86 -5.33
C ALA A 143 8.11 8.40 -3.89
N ALA A 144 8.15 7.50 -2.91
CA ALA A 144 8.31 7.84 -1.51
C ALA A 144 9.65 8.54 -1.26
N ALA A 145 10.76 7.99 -1.76
CA ALA A 145 12.10 8.58 -1.60
C ALA A 145 12.16 9.99 -2.22
N LEU A 146 11.67 10.15 -3.46
CA LEU A 146 11.66 11.43 -4.15
C LEU A 146 10.75 12.45 -3.45
N GLY A 147 9.52 12.06 -3.13
CA GLY A 147 8.54 12.91 -2.48
C GLY A 147 9.00 13.35 -1.08
N LEU A 148 9.52 12.43 -0.26
CA LEU A 148 10.10 12.75 1.04
C LEU A 148 11.28 13.73 0.93
N PHE A 149 12.19 13.50 -0.02
CA PHE A 149 13.34 14.37 -0.23
C PHE A 149 12.92 15.79 -0.63
N LEU A 150 12.03 15.91 -1.62
CA LEU A 150 11.56 17.20 -2.11
C LEU A 150 10.66 17.90 -1.08
N GLY A 151 9.78 17.16 -0.41
CA GLY A 151 8.89 17.64 0.65
C GLY A 151 9.66 18.18 1.85
N ALA A 152 10.71 17.47 2.29
CA ALA A 152 11.59 17.94 3.35
C ALA A 152 12.34 19.23 2.97
N ARG A 153 12.70 19.39 1.69
CA ARG A 153 13.35 20.61 1.20
C ARG A 153 12.37 21.78 1.11
N ALA A 154 11.15 21.52 0.64
CA ALA A 154 10.06 22.49 0.50
C ALA A 154 9.58 22.98 1.87
N GLY A 155 9.29 22.07 2.81
CA GLY A 155 8.80 22.41 4.15
C GLY A 155 9.84 23.16 5.00
N TRP A 156 11.13 22.97 4.75
CA TRP A 156 12.17 23.70 5.46
C TRP A 156 12.26 25.17 5.06
N ARG A 157 12.02 25.47 3.78
CA ARG A 157 12.07 26.83 3.21
C ARG A 157 10.74 27.14 2.49
N PRO A 158 9.64 27.26 3.25
CA PRO A 158 8.32 27.47 2.67
C PRO A 158 8.27 28.81 1.93
N GLY A 159 7.55 28.84 0.81
CA GLY A 159 7.38 30.03 -0.02
C GLY A 159 8.58 30.39 -0.90
N GLY A 160 9.70 29.65 -0.83
CA GLY A 160 10.83 29.81 -1.73
C GLY A 160 10.54 29.31 -3.16
N ARG A 161 11.37 29.68 -4.14
CA ARG A 161 11.22 29.23 -5.54
C ARG A 161 11.15 27.71 -5.67
N GLY A 162 12.02 26.98 -4.97
CA GLY A 162 12.03 25.51 -5.00
C GLY A 162 10.75 24.88 -4.43
N ASP A 163 10.18 25.46 -3.37
CA ASP A 163 8.89 25.02 -2.83
C ASP A 163 7.77 25.22 -3.85
N ARG A 164 7.65 26.44 -4.41
CA ARG A 164 6.61 26.77 -5.40
C ARG A 164 6.69 25.89 -6.64
N VAL A 165 7.89 25.71 -7.21
CA VAL A 165 8.08 24.89 -8.41
C VAL A 165 7.77 23.42 -8.12
N ASN A 166 8.37 22.83 -7.08
CA ASN A 166 8.15 21.42 -6.77
C ASN A 166 6.68 21.13 -6.44
N THR A 167 6.02 22.01 -5.68
CA THR A 167 4.60 21.88 -5.35
C THR A 167 3.73 22.04 -6.59
N ALA A 168 4.01 23.01 -7.47
CA ALA A 168 3.26 23.19 -8.70
C ALA A 168 3.38 21.98 -9.64
N VAL A 169 4.60 21.45 -9.83
CA VAL A 169 4.83 20.25 -10.66
C VAL A 169 4.14 19.03 -10.04
N ALA A 170 4.21 18.87 -8.72
CA ALA A 170 3.55 17.78 -8.02
C ALA A 170 2.02 17.84 -8.17
N LEU A 171 1.42 19.01 -8.00
CA LEU A 171 -0.03 19.20 -8.17
C LEU A 171 -0.48 19.02 -9.62
N PHE A 172 0.35 19.45 -10.59
CA PHE A 172 0.09 19.21 -12.00
C PHE A 172 -0.01 17.71 -12.28
N PHE A 173 1.03 16.92 -11.94
CA PHE A 173 1.00 15.48 -12.21
C PHE A 173 -0.02 14.72 -11.38
N TRP A 174 -0.31 15.15 -10.14
CA TRP A 174 -1.41 14.56 -9.36
C TRP A 174 -2.74 14.65 -10.11
N SER A 175 -2.98 15.78 -10.80
CA SER A 175 -4.22 16.02 -11.52
C SER A 175 -4.32 15.26 -12.84
N VAL A 176 -3.21 14.70 -13.33
CA VAL A 176 -3.16 13.94 -14.58
C VAL A 176 -3.56 12.48 -14.32
N PRO A 177 -4.53 11.92 -15.06
CA PRO A 177 -4.85 10.50 -14.94
C PRO A 177 -3.63 9.61 -15.25
N THR A 178 -3.28 8.72 -14.32
CA THR A 178 -2.07 7.88 -14.40
C THR A 178 -1.98 7.08 -15.70
N PHE A 179 -3.08 6.46 -16.14
CA PHE A 179 -3.09 5.67 -17.38
C PHE A 179 -2.83 6.55 -18.61
N TRP A 180 -3.37 7.78 -18.62
CA TRP A 180 -3.21 8.72 -19.72
C TRP A 180 -1.78 9.23 -19.81
N LEU A 181 -1.17 9.54 -18.65
CA LEU A 181 0.26 9.85 -18.59
C LEU A 181 1.10 8.69 -19.13
N GLY A 182 0.78 7.44 -18.74
CA GLY A 182 1.46 6.25 -19.26
C GLY A 182 1.36 6.13 -20.78
N LEU A 183 0.15 6.30 -21.34
CA LEU A 183 -0.06 6.30 -22.80
C LEU A 183 0.73 7.41 -23.49
N LEU A 184 0.79 8.62 -22.93
CA LEU A 184 1.62 9.70 -23.47
C LEU A 184 3.10 9.35 -23.45
N LEU A 185 3.62 8.78 -22.36
CA LEU A 185 5.02 8.37 -22.29
C LEU A 185 5.33 7.30 -23.33
N ILE A 186 4.42 6.34 -23.58
CA ILE A 186 4.56 5.36 -24.66
C ILE A 186 4.63 6.08 -26.02
N VAL A 187 3.69 6.98 -26.31
CA VAL A 187 3.67 7.71 -27.59
C VAL A 187 4.95 8.51 -27.81
N VAL A 188 5.44 9.20 -26.79
CA VAL A 188 6.59 10.12 -26.91
C VAL A 188 7.93 9.39 -26.87
N LEU A 189 8.07 8.32 -26.07
CA LEU A 189 9.37 7.70 -25.76
C LEU A 189 9.55 6.28 -26.29
N ALA A 190 8.46 5.61 -26.69
CA ALA A 190 8.48 4.21 -27.15
C ALA A 190 7.93 4.02 -28.57
N SER A 191 7.15 4.96 -29.11
CA SER A 191 6.56 4.77 -30.44
C SER A 191 7.51 5.06 -31.60
N GLY A 192 8.65 5.72 -31.34
CA GLY A 192 9.59 6.19 -32.35
C GLY A 192 8.99 7.19 -33.36
N ARG A 193 7.78 7.72 -33.12
CA ARG A 193 7.13 8.71 -33.99
C ARG A 193 7.46 10.14 -33.51
N GLY A 194 8.09 10.94 -34.38
CA GLY A 194 8.41 12.35 -34.12
C GLY A 194 9.90 12.62 -34.00
N PHE A 195 10.29 13.51 -33.08
CA PHE A 195 11.69 13.92 -32.84
C PHE A 195 12.48 12.99 -31.90
N VAL A 196 11.83 11.98 -31.31
CA VAL A 196 12.44 11.11 -30.30
C VAL A 196 12.54 9.67 -30.86
N PRO A 197 13.73 9.04 -30.81
CA PRO A 197 13.90 7.64 -31.22
C PRO A 197 13.17 6.67 -30.28
N ASP A 198 13.03 5.41 -30.71
CA ASP A 198 12.47 4.33 -29.90
C ASP A 198 13.42 3.95 -28.74
N LEU A 199 13.28 4.65 -27.61
CA LEU A 199 14.18 4.52 -26.46
C LEU A 199 13.77 3.36 -25.55
N PHE A 200 12.47 3.15 -25.36
CA PHE A 200 11.94 2.22 -24.37
C PHE A 200 10.86 1.29 -24.95
N PRO A 201 10.69 0.08 -24.40
CA PRO A 201 9.64 -0.84 -24.80
C PRO A 201 8.25 -0.25 -24.59
N THR A 202 7.31 -0.61 -25.47
CA THR A 202 5.90 -0.20 -25.37
C THR A 202 5.11 -1.02 -24.34
N GLY A 203 5.58 -2.24 -24.04
CA GLY A 203 5.00 -3.08 -23.01
C GLY A 203 5.69 -4.45 -22.86
N GLY A 204 5.20 -5.24 -21.92
CA GLY A 204 5.82 -6.50 -21.52
C GLY A 204 6.79 -6.34 -20.34
N MET A 205 7.35 -7.45 -19.87
CA MET A 205 8.31 -7.46 -18.76
C MET A 205 9.75 -7.72 -19.21
N VAL A 206 9.94 -8.51 -20.26
CA VAL A 206 11.25 -8.94 -20.75
C VAL A 206 11.18 -9.04 -22.27
N ASP A 207 12.27 -8.70 -22.94
CA ASP A 207 12.43 -8.88 -24.38
C ASP A 207 12.42 -10.39 -24.72
N PRO A 208 11.76 -10.83 -25.81
CA PRO A 208 11.64 -12.26 -26.16
C PRO A 208 12.97 -12.98 -26.43
N ASP A 209 14.01 -12.24 -26.78
CA ASP A 209 15.35 -12.72 -27.11
C ASP A 209 16.31 -12.75 -25.91
N ALA A 210 15.92 -12.19 -24.77
CA ALA A 210 16.73 -12.22 -23.56
C ALA A 210 16.70 -13.63 -22.94
N THR A 211 17.86 -14.30 -22.93
CA THR A 211 17.96 -15.70 -22.45
C THR A 211 18.88 -15.82 -21.23
N GLY A 212 19.90 -14.96 -21.11
CA GLY A 212 20.80 -14.96 -19.97
C GLY A 212 20.20 -14.25 -18.73
N PRO A 213 20.50 -14.67 -17.49
CA PRO A 213 20.00 -14.00 -16.28
C PRO A 213 20.32 -12.50 -16.21
N GLY A 214 21.50 -12.08 -16.68
CA GLY A 214 21.91 -10.67 -16.75
C GLY A 214 21.16 -9.89 -17.84
N GLU A 215 20.89 -10.53 -18.98
CA GLU A 215 20.10 -9.95 -20.08
C GLU A 215 18.64 -9.77 -19.64
N ILE A 216 18.06 -10.78 -18.98
CA ILE A 216 16.71 -10.72 -18.42
C ILE A 216 16.61 -9.58 -17.41
N ALA A 217 17.58 -9.43 -16.50
CA ALA A 217 17.58 -8.36 -15.51
C ALA A 217 17.66 -6.96 -16.15
N LEU A 218 18.55 -6.78 -17.14
CA LEU A 218 18.71 -5.51 -17.85
C LEU A 218 17.46 -5.18 -18.69
N SER A 219 16.94 -6.18 -19.39
CA SER A 219 15.70 -6.06 -20.16
C SER A 219 14.53 -5.70 -19.25
N THR A 220 14.39 -6.38 -18.11
CA THR A 220 13.36 -6.05 -17.10
C THR A 220 13.49 -4.61 -16.62
N ALA A 221 14.70 -4.17 -16.28
CA ALA A 221 14.94 -2.79 -15.85
C ALA A 221 14.54 -1.77 -16.94
N ARG A 222 14.82 -2.06 -18.22
CA ARG A 222 14.41 -1.22 -19.35
C ARG A 222 12.88 -1.15 -19.50
N HIS A 223 12.19 -2.29 -19.38
CA HIS A 223 10.72 -2.36 -19.42
C HIS A 223 10.06 -1.66 -18.23
N MET A 224 10.74 -1.58 -17.08
CA MET A 224 10.23 -0.88 -15.91
C MET A 224 10.28 0.64 -16.02
N VAL A 225 11.13 1.23 -16.87
CA VAL A 225 11.40 2.68 -16.85
C VAL A 225 10.13 3.50 -17.04
N LEU A 226 9.35 3.24 -18.09
CA LEU A 226 8.13 4.00 -18.37
C LEU A 226 7.00 3.78 -17.34
N PRO A 227 6.64 2.54 -16.94
CA PRO A 227 5.60 2.34 -15.94
C PRO A 227 6.02 2.87 -14.56
N VAL A 228 7.28 2.68 -14.14
CA VAL A 228 7.79 3.27 -12.89
C VAL A 228 7.77 4.79 -12.95
N THR A 229 8.20 5.39 -14.05
CA THR A 229 8.18 6.86 -14.21
C THR A 229 6.76 7.40 -14.13
N THR A 230 5.79 6.70 -14.74
CA THR A 230 4.37 7.06 -14.70
C THR A 230 3.84 7.03 -13.26
N MET A 231 4.13 5.95 -12.52
CA MET A 231 3.75 5.84 -11.12
C MET A 231 4.41 6.92 -10.26
N VAL A 232 5.73 7.10 -10.41
CA VAL A 232 6.52 8.05 -9.63
C VAL A 232 6.00 9.46 -9.84
N ALA A 233 5.73 9.86 -11.09
CA ALA A 233 5.24 11.20 -11.42
C ALA A 233 3.93 11.56 -10.70
N VAL A 234 3.06 10.60 -10.44
CA VAL A 234 1.77 10.85 -9.75
C VAL A 234 1.92 10.68 -8.24
N ILE A 235 2.48 9.56 -7.80
CA ILE A 235 2.47 9.14 -6.39
C ILE A 235 3.39 10.02 -5.52
N TYR A 236 4.52 10.52 -6.06
CA TYR A 236 5.48 11.29 -5.26
C TYR A 236 4.87 12.57 -4.67
N ALA A 237 3.84 13.11 -5.32
CA ALA A 237 3.18 14.33 -4.91
C ALA A 237 2.51 14.19 -3.53
N GLN A 238 1.99 13.01 -3.20
CA GLN A 238 1.43 12.68 -1.88
C GLN A 238 2.48 12.73 -0.78
N TYR A 239 3.59 12.04 -1.00
CA TYR A 239 4.72 12.05 -0.08
C TYR A 239 5.30 13.46 0.08
N LEU A 240 5.40 14.23 -1.00
CA LEU A 240 5.88 15.60 -0.97
C LEU A 240 5.00 16.48 -0.10
N MET A 241 3.68 16.49 -0.33
CA MET A 241 2.77 17.38 0.37
C MET A 241 2.67 17.07 1.86
N ILE A 242 2.60 15.79 2.22
CA ILE A 242 2.53 15.39 3.63
C ILE A 242 3.83 15.73 4.34
N MET A 243 4.99 15.35 3.80
CA MET A 243 6.28 15.68 4.41
C MET A 243 6.50 17.19 4.52
N ARG A 244 6.08 17.95 3.50
CA ARG A 244 6.13 19.42 3.52
C ARG A 244 5.28 19.98 4.66
N SER A 245 4.04 19.53 4.81
CA SER A 245 3.14 19.98 5.89
C SER A 245 3.72 19.63 7.25
N SER A 246 4.06 18.36 7.48
CA SER A 246 4.60 17.89 8.74
C SER A 246 5.87 18.63 9.15
N LEU A 247 6.75 18.96 8.19
CA LEU A 247 7.95 19.71 8.49
C LEU A 247 7.70 21.20 8.77
N MET A 248 6.66 21.80 8.18
CA MET A 248 6.25 23.17 8.53
C MET A 248 5.70 23.25 9.95
N ASP A 249 4.89 22.27 10.34
CA ASP A 249 4.32 22.17 11.69
C ASP A 249 5.42 21.94 12.74
N GLU A 250 6.37 21.04 12.44
CA GLU A 250 7.48 20.71 13.33
C GLU A 250 8.48 21.87 13.52
N LYS A 251 8.56 22.81 12.56
CA LYS A 251 9.56 23.88 12.56
C LYS A 251 9.44 24.82 13.77
N GLY A 252 8.24 24.92 14.34
CA GLY A 252 7.93 25.73 15.52
C GLY A 252 8.26 25.08 16.87
N ALA A 253 8.76 23.84 16.89
CA ALA A 253 8.97 23.11 18.14
C ALA A 253 10.15 23.63 18.99
N ASP A 254 9.95 23.70 20.31
CA ASP A 254 10.93 24.24 21.28
C ASP A 254 12.28 23.51 21.28
N TYR A 255 12.29 22.21 21.00
CA TYR A 255 13.53 21.44 20.95
C TYR A 255 14.41 21.85 19.75
N LEU A 256 13.83 22.35 18.66
CA LEU A 256 14.59 22.89 17.53
C LEU A 256 15.20 24.25 17.87
N THR A 257 14.48 25.11 18.59
CA THR A 257 15.02 26.37 19.12
C THR A 257 16.18 26.11 20.07
N THR A 258 16.03 25.12 20.95
CA THR A 258 17.10 24.68 21.86
C THR A 258 18.31 24.15 21.08
N ALA A 259 18.11 23.37 20.02
CA ALA A 259 19.20 22.88 19.17
C ALA A 259 19.96 24.04 18.48
N ARG A 260 19.25 25.06 18.00
CA ARG A 260 19.88 26.28 17.44
C ARG A 260 20.63 27.06 18.51
N ALA A 261 20.07 27.21 19.72
CA ALA A 261 20.73 27.87 20.84
C ALA A 261 22.03 27.16 21.28
N LYS A 262 22.10 25.83 21.11
CA LYS A 262 23.32 25.02 21.30
C LYS A 262 24.35 25.16 20.16
N GLY A 263 24.10 26.02 19.17
CA GLY A 263 25.03 26.30 18.07
C GLY A 263 24.97 25.34 16.89
N LEU A 264 23.96 24.46 16.81
CA LEU A 264 23.83 23.55 15.66
C LEU A 264 23.49 24.34 14.38
N ARG A 265 24.18 24.01 13.28
CA ARG A 265 23.87 24.55 11.95
C ARG A 265 22.45 24.15 11.53
N ASP A 266 21.77 25.04 10.82
CA ASP A 266 20.40 24.84 10.34
C ASP A 266 20.20 23.54 9.54
N SER A 267 21.20 23.12 8.77
CA SER A 267 21.20 21.84 8.04
C SER A 267 21.23 20.60 8.96
N LEU A 268 21.95 20.67 10.09
CA LEU A 268 22.00 19.62 11.09
C LEU A 268 20.71 19.60 11.91
N VAL A 269 20.18 20.77 12.28
CA VAL A 269 18.87 20.89 12.95
C VAL A 269 17.79 20.23 12.08
N ARG A 270 17.76 20.53 10.79
CA ARG A 270 16.83 19.89 9.84
C ARG A 270 17.00 18.38 9.80
N ARG A 271 18.20 17.88 9.45
CA ARG A 271 18.41 16.46 9.14
C ARG A 271 18.32 15.55 10.36
N ARG A 272 18.82 16.01 11.52
CA ARG A 272 18.95 15.19 12.73
C ARG A 272 17.78 15.33 13.70
N HIS A 273 17.05 16.44 13.64
CA HIS A 273 16.01 16.74 14.64
C HIS A 273 14.63 16.99 14.02
N ALA A 274 14.52 17.78 12.96
CA ALA A 274 13.21 18.09 12.38
C ALA A 274 12.67 16.96 11.49
N VAL A 275 13.47 16.47 10.52
CA VAL A 275 13.04 15.45 9.56
C VAL A 275 12.62 14.14 10.24
N PRO A 276 13.37 13.55 11.20
CA PRO A 276 12.95 12.31 11.85
C PRO A 276 11.59 12.39 12.55
N ASN A 277 11.26 13.53 13.18
CA ASN A 277 9.98 13.71 13.84
C ASN A 277 8.85 14.02 12.84
N ALA A 278 9.14 14.78 11.78
CA ALA A 278 8.19 15.05 10.70
C ALA A 278 7.89 13.83 9.82
N LEU A 279 8.67 12.75 9.91
CA LEU A 279 8.43 11.52 9.15
C LEU A 279 7.29 10.66 9.71
N LEU A 280 6.90 10.85 10.98
CA LEU A 280 5.91 9.98 11.63
C LEU A 280 4.60 9.83 10.83
N PRO A 281 3.96 10.92 10.34
CA PRO A 281 2.75 10.79 9.51
C PRO A 281 3.02 10.11 8.17
N THR A 282 4.23 10.26 7.64
CA THR A 282 4.60 9.65 6.36
C THR A 282 4.83 8.14 6.49
N VAL A 283 5.27 7.65 7.65
CA VAL A 283 5.41 6.21 7.88
C VAL A 283 4.05 5.52 7.78
N THR A 284 3.00 6.09 8.39
CA THR A 284 1.63 5.59 8.23
C THR A 284 1.23 5.50 6.76
N LEU A 285 1.53 6.55 5.98
CA LEU A 285 1.24 6.56 4.54
C LEU A 285 1.97 5.45 3.78
N VAL A 286 3.23 5.16 4.13
CA VAL A 286 4.00 4.08 3.49
C VAL A 286 3.29 2.74 3.72
N PHE A 287 2.86 2.44 4.95
CA PHE A 287 2.14 1.19 5.22
C PHE A 287 0.82 1.09 4.46
N LEU A 288 0.05 2.19 4.39
CA LEU A 288 -1.20 2.23 3.61
C LEU A 288 -0.95 1.95 2.11
N ASN A 289 0.12 2.53 1.54
CA ASN A 289 0.47 2.29 0.14
C ASN A 289 1.02 0.88 -0.10
N LEU A 290 1.77 0.30 0.83
CA LEU A 290 2.22 -1.10 0.74
C LEU A 290 1.04 -2.08 0.65
N GLY A 291 -0.08 -1.78 1.31
CA GLY A 291 -1.34 -2.53 1.15
C GLY A 291 -1.86 -2.52 -0.29
N GLN A 292 -1.74 -1.38 -0.96
CA GLN A 292 -2.19 -1.21 -2.35
C GLN A 292 -1.22 -1.81 -3.36
N VAL A 293 0.06 -1.97 -3.02
CA VAL A 293 1.06 -2.59 -3.91
C VAL A 293 0.63 -4.00 -4.33
N VAL A 294 0.12 -4.81 -3.40
CA VAL A 294 -0.32 -6.19 -3.70
C VAL A 294 -1.62 -6.20 -4.52
N SER A 295 -2.48 -5.21 -4.34
CA SER A 295 -3.68 -5.03 -5.15
C SER A 295 -3.38 -4.72 -6.63
N GLY A 296 -2.10 -4.47 -6.94
CA GLY A 296 -1.63 -4.15 -8.28
C GLY A 296 -1.97 -2.72 -8.69
N VAL A 297 -1.20 -2.21 -9.64
CA VAL A 297 -1.51 -0.96 -10.33
C VAL A 297 -2.23 -1.28 -11.63
N ILE A 298 -3.47 -1.79 -11.51
CA ILE A 298 -4.30 -2.35 -12.59
C ILE A 298 -4.15 -1.58 -13.91
N LEU A 299 -4.33 -0.26 -13.85
CA LEU A 299 -4.26 0.58 -15.04
C LEU A 299 -2.85 0.65 -15.65
N VAL A 300 -1.81 0.79 -14.82
CA VAL A 300 -0.42 0.83 -15.29
C VAL A 300 -0.01 -0.52 -15.85
N GLU A 301 -0.32 -1.62 -15.15
CA GLU A 301 0.00 -2.96 -15.65
C GLU A 301 -0.72 -3.26 -16.97
N THR A 302 -1.97 -2.82 -17.12
CA THR A 302 -2.72 -2.99 -18.36
C THR A 302 -2.13 -2.17 -19.50
N VAL A 303 -1.85 -0.87 -19.27
CA VAL A 303 -1.29 0.03 -20.30
C VAL A 303 0.06 -0.46 -20.81
N PHE A 304 0.93 -0.91 -19.91
CA PHE A 304 2.26 -1.40 -20.26
C PHE A 304 2.32 -2.91 -20.47
N SER A 305 1.18 -3.61 -20.56
CA SER A 305 1.11 -5.06 -20.72
C SER A 305 2.02 -5.83 -19.74
N TRP A 306 2.16 -5.31 -18.52
CA TRP A 306 2.97 -5.91 -17.47
C TRP A 306 2.23 -7.13 -16.90
N PRO A 307 2.87 -8.30 -16.78
CA PRO A 307 2.23 -9.57 -16.42
C PRO A 307 1.95 -9.67 -14.91
N GLY A 308 1.28 -8.67 -14.32
CA GLY A 308 0.94 -8.62 -12.90
C GLY A 308 -0.50 -8.99 -12.58
N LEU A 309 -0.84 -8.96 -11.28
CA LEU A 309 -2.15 -9.26 -10.72
C LEU A 309 -3.24 -8.30 -11.22
N GLY A 310 -2.91 -7.03 -11.42
CA GLY A 310 -3.86 -6.06 -11.91
C GLY A 310 -4.20 -6.27 -13.39
N GLN A 311 -3.22 -6.65 -14.20
CA GLN A 311 -3.46 -7.07 -15.59
C GLN A 311 -4.27 -8.38 -15.67
N LEU A 312 -4.02 -9.33 -14.76
CA LEU A 312 -4.80 -10.56 -14.62
C LEU A 312 -6.26 -10.25 -14.26
N PHE A 313 -6.47 -9.35 -13.29
CA PHE A 313 -7.80 -8.87 -12.89
C PHE A 313 -8.55 -8.22 -14.07
N TYR A 314 -7.89 -7.32 -14.80
CA TYR A 314 -8.47 -6.71 -16.00
C TYR A 314 -8.82 -7.74 -17.08
N SER A 315 -7.99 -8.76 -17.25
CA SER A 315 -8.23 -9.82 -18.23
C SER A 315 -9.48 -10.64 -17.90
N GLY A 316 -9.66 -11.01 -16.61
CA GLY A 316 -10.86 -11.70 -16.13
C GLY A 316 -12.14 -10.86 -16.15
N LEU A 317 -12.03 -9.53 -16.19
CA LEU A 317 -13.17 -8.65 -16.44
C LEU A 317 -13.54 -8.57 -17.94
N ARG A 318 -12.54 -8.62 -18.82
CA ARG A 318 -12.74 -8.50 -20.27
C ARG A 318 -13.30 -9.78 -20.89
N VAL A 319 -12.82 -10.92 -20.43
CA VAL A 319 -13.41 -12.24 -20.70
C VAL A 319 -13.96 -12.72 -19.36
N PRO A 320 -15.27 -12.57 -19.09
CA PRO A 320 -15.83 -12.74 -17.76
C PRO A 320 -15.47 -14.09 -17.12
N ASP A 321 -14.51 -14.06 -16.20
CA ASP A 321 -14.08 -15.19 -15.37
C ASP A 321 -14.34 -14.84 -13.92
N LEU A 322 -15.55 -15.15 -13.46
CA LEU A 322 -16.04 -14.71 -12.15
C LEU A 322 -15.25 -15.34 -11.01
N GLY A 323 -14.81 -16.59 -11.15
CA GLY A 323 -13.98 -17.27 -10.15
C GLY A 323 -12.65 -16.55 -9.97
N LEU A 324 -11.98 -16.22 -11.08
CA LEU A 324 -10.72 -15.49 -11.06
C LEU A 324 -10.85 -14.08 -10.47
N VAL A 325 -11.82 -13.31 -10.95
CA VAL A 325 -12.05 -11.92 -10.51
C VAL A 325 -12.43 -11.88 -9.03
N GLN A 326 -13.28 -12.81 -8.58
CA GLN A 326 -13.68 -12.90 -7.17
C GLN A 326 -12.51 -13.32 -6.27
N GLY A 327 -11.70 -14.29 -6.68
CA GLY A 327 -10.51 -14.71 -5.94
C GLY A 327 -9.49 -13.58 -5.80
N LEU A 328 -9.18 -12.87 -6.90
CA LEU A 328 -8.31 -11.69 -6.88
C LEU A 328 -8.86 -10.58 -5.99
N PHE A 329 -10.17 -10.32 -6.05
CA PHE A 329 -10.82 -9.32 -5.20
C PHE A 329 -10.61 -9.60 -3.70
N VAL A 330 -10.79 -10.86 -3.28
CA VAL A 330 -10.53 -11.27 -1.88
C VAL A 330 -9.07 -11.09 -1.52
N VAL A 331 -8.13 -11.50 -2.38
CA VAL A 331 -6.69 -11.35 -2.13
C VAL A 331 -6.28 -9.89 -2.02
N PHE A 332 -6.80 -9.01 -2.89
CA PHE A 332 -6.55 -7.57 -2.82
C PHE A 332 -7.08 -6.96 -1.52
N ALA A 333 -8.32 -7.27 -1.17
CA ALA A 333 -8.92 -6.81 0.07
C ALA A 333 -8.17 -7.32 1.31
N ALA A 334 -7.84 -8.62 1.34
CA ALA A 334 -7.08 -9.23 2.42
C ALA A 334 -5.70 -8.58 2.58
N SER A 335 -5.03 -8.27 1.47
CA SER A 335 -3.72 -7.61 1.48
C SER A 335 -3.79 -6.19 2.05
N VAL A 336 -4.80 -5.40 1.66
CA VAL A 336 -5.03 -4.07 2.23
C VAL A 336 -5.36 -4.15 3.72
N ILE A 337 -6.25 -5.05 4.12
CA ILE A 337 -6.63 -5.26 5.52
C ILE A 337 -5.42 -5.69 6.34
N LEU A 338 -4.60 -6.61 5.82
CA LEU A 338 -3.39 -7.08 6.47
C LEU A 338 -2.38 -5.94 6.67
N MET A 339 -2.13 -5.13 5.64
CA MET A 339 -1.19 -4.01 5.75
C MET A 339 -1.72 -2.90 6.67
N ASN A 340 -3.03 -2.65 6.69
CA ASN A 340 -3.64 -1.73 7.66
C ASN A 340 -3.50 -2.25 9.09
N LEU A 341 -3.73 -3.55 9.30
CA LEU A 341 -3.51 -4.21 10.59
C LEU A 341 -2.04 -4.08 11.02
N LEU A 342 -1.09 -4.34 10.12
CA LEU A 342 0.33 -4.15 10.41
C LEU A 342 0.67 -2.69 10.74
N ALA A 343 0.08 -1.72 10.03
CA ALA A 343 0.24 -0.30 10.32
C ALA A 343 -0.24 0.02 11.74
N ASP A 344 -1.44 -0.42 12.09
CA ASP A 344 -2.03 -0.23 13.42
C ASP A 344 -1.15 -0.85 14.51
N LEU A 345 -0.59 -2.05 14.29
CA LEU A 345 0.27 -2.71 15.26
C LEU A 345 1.63 -2.01 15.42
N VAL A 346 2.16 -1.41 14.37
CA VAL A 346 3.43 -0.67 14.39
C VAL A 346 3.27 0.74 14.93
N TYR A 347 2.11 1.37 14.75
CA TYR A 347 1.88 2.78 15.08
C TYR A 347 2.16 3.13 16.57
N PRO A 348 1.75 2.34 17.57
CA PRO A 348 2.11 2.57 18.99
C PRO A 348 3.61 2.47 19.29
N LEU A 349 4.38 1.76 18.46
CA LEU A 349 5.84 1.68 18.60
C LEU A 349 6.53 2.95 18.09
N LEU A 350 5.92 3.65 17.13
CA LEU A 350 6.45 4.85 16.49
C LEU A 350 6.02 6.13 17.19
N ASP A 351 4.77 6.21 17.67
CA ASP A 351 4.27 7.34 18.45
C ASP A 351 3.80 6.90 19.86
N PRO A 352 4.60 7.14 20.91
CA PRO A 352 4.25 6.84 22.30
C PRO A 352 3.02 7.60 22.83
N ARG A 353 2.53 8.61 22.09
CA ARG A 353 1.30 9.34 22.42
C ARG A 353 0.06 8.49 22.17
N VAL A 354 0.16 7.51 21.27
CA VAL A 354 -0.88 6.55 20.96
C VAL A 354 -0.72 5.38 21.92
N ARG A 355 -1.28 5.54 23.12
CA ARG A 355 -1.21 4.51 24.16
C ARG A 355 -2.34 3.49 23.97
N PRO A 356 -2.05 2.17 23.98
CA PRO A 356 -3.06 1.14 24.12
C PRO A 356 -3.71 1.11 25.51
#